data_AF-A0A4P7R363-F1
#
_entry.id   AF-A0A4P7R363-F1
#
_cell.length_a   1.000
_cell.length_b   1.000
_cell.length_c   1.000
_cell.angle_alpha   90.00
_cell.angle_beta   90.00
_cell.angle_gamma   90.00
#
_symmetry.space_group_name_H-M   'P 1'
#
loop_
_entity.id
_entity.type
_entity.pdbx_description
1 polymer ?
#
loop_
_entity_poly.entity_id
_entity_poly.type
_entity_poly.pdbx_seq_one_letter_code
_entity_poly.pdbx_strand_id
1 'polypeptide(L)'
;MGGRVVRPAQPRLRHRAERQPRRGIPASSPLGPDRRRTLMADHPNAIALDKGAQLTSESVEVARIWITNGAGSNVLIDAGILEDPTVFGYLLADTIRHAARAYAGTWGLDEDTALQAIVDGVGTELREQFTTITTIQEGMH
;
A
#
# COMPACT_ATOMS: atom_id res chain seq x y z
N MET A 1 28.30 -39.82 -13.80
CA MET A 1 26.92 -39.97 -14.31
C MET A 1 26.18 -38.66 -14.08
N GLY A 2 26.01 -37.86 -15.13
CA GLY A 2 25.33 -36.56 -15.07
C GLY A 2 23.84 -36.71 -15.38
N GLY A 3 23.00 -36.44 -14.39
CA GLY A 3 21.54 -36.41 -14.55
C GLY A 3 21.08 -35.06 -15.06
N ARG A 4 20.85 -34.96 -16.38
CA ARG A 4 20.31 -33.78 -17.06
C ARG A 4 18.80 -33.72 -16.83
N VAL A 5 18.33 -32.86 -15.92
CA VAL A 5 16.90 -32.61 -15.73
C VAL A 5 16.40 -31.71 -16.84
N VAL A 6 15.64 -32.30 -17.77
CA VAL A 6 14.92 -31.60 -18.84
C VAL A 6 13.61 -31.06 -18.27
N ARG A 7 13.44 -29.74 -18.24
CA ARG A 7 12.16 -29.11 -17.90
C ARG A 7 11.30 -28.99 -19.18
N PRO A 8 10.02 -29.40 -19.15
CA PRO A 8 9.12 -29.21 -20.29
C PRO A 8 8.79 -27.72 -20.50
N ALA A 9 8.81 -27.28 -21.75
CA ALA A 9 8.44 -25.93 -22.16
C ALA A 9 6.92 -25.70 -22.01
N GLN A 10 6.54 -24.56 -21.43
CA GLN A 10 5.15 -24.12 -21.36
C GLN A 10 4.67 -23.53 -22.71
N PRO A 11 3.35 -23.54 -23.01
CA PRO A 11 2.82 -23.18 -24.31
C PRO A 11 2.92 -21.67 -24.60
N ARG A 12 3.40 -21.33 -25.81
CA ARG A 12 3.42 -19.95 -26.33
C ARG A 12 1.99 -19.47 -26.60
N LEU A 13 1.61 -18.31 -26.06
CA LEU A 13 0.43 -17.56 -26.48
C LEU A 13 0.56 -17.23 -27.97
N ARG A 14 -0.46 -17.62 -28.76
CA ARG A 14 -0.48 -17.39 -30.20
C ARG A 14 -0.68 -15.89 -30.49
N HIS A 15 0.25 -15.30 -31.23
CA HIS A 15 0.01 -14.08 -32.00
C HIS A 15 -1.05 -14.37 -33.08
N ARG A 16 -2.11 -13.56 -33.13
CA ARG A 16 -2.96 -13.44 -34.31
C ARG A 16 -2.67 -12.10 -34.98
N ALA A 17 -2.33 -12.19 -36.26
CA ALA A 17 -1.91 -11.10 -37.12
C ALA A 17 -3.04 -10.11 -37.47
N GLU A 18 -2.62 -8.84 -37.46
CA GLU A 18 -2.95 -7.69 -38.31
C GLU A 18 -4.04 -7.84 -39.40
N ARG A 19 -4.94 -6.85 -39.43
CA ARG A 19 -5.43 -6.22 -40.67
C ARG A 19 -5.45 -4.71 -40.49
N GLN A 20 -4.86 -4.02 -41.46
CA GLN A 20 -4.66 -2.57 -41.54
C GLN A 20 -5.50 -2.02 -42.75
N PRO A 21 -5.44 -0.72 -43.11
CA PRO A 21 -6.44 0.32 -42.82
C PRO A 21 -7.14 0.89 -44.08
N ARG A 22 -8.18 1.74 -43.96
CA ARG A 22 -8.49 2.79 -44.97
C ARG A 22 -9.17 4.05 -44.40
N ARG A 23 -8.44 5.19 -44.59
CA ARG A 23 -8.82 6.58 -44.99
C ARG A 23 -10.23 7.09 -44.64
N GLY A 24 -10.51 8.27 -44.06
CA GLY A 24 -9.77 9.51 -43.77
C GLY A 24 -10.69 10.74 -44.01
N ILE A 25 -10.36 11.91 -43.42
CA ILE A 25 -10.83 13.33 -43.68
C ILE A 25 -11.75 13.96 -42.60
N PRO A 26 -11.57 15.23 -42.15
CA PRO A 26 -10.36 15.99 -41.80
C PRO A 26 -10.47 16.68 -40.40
N ALA A 27 -9.44 17.45 -40.06
CA ALA A 27 -9.23 18.15 -38.78
C ALA A 27 -10.06 19.43 -38.59
N SER A 28 -10.51 19.66 -37.36
CA SER A 28 -10.22 20.84 -36.51
C SER A 28 -11.37 21.18 -35.55
N SER A 29 -11.16 20.94 -34.26
CA SER A 29 -11.76 21.74 -33.19
C SER A 29 -10.94 21.62 -31.91
N PRO A 30 -10.86 22.70 -31.12
CA PRO A 30 -9.66 23.03 -30.35
C PRO A 30 -9.51 22.16 -29.10
N LEU A 31 -8.25 21.93 -28.74
CA LEU A 31 -7.81 21.43 -27.45
C LEU A 31 -8.39 22.31 -26.33
N GLY A 32 -9.53 21.88 -25.78
CA GLY A 32 -9.89 22.24 -24.41
C GLY A 32 -8.85 21.66 -23.46
N PRO A 33 -8.58 22.27 -22.30
CA PRO A 33 -7.60 21.76 -21.36
C PRO A 33 -8.03 20.34 -20.96
N ASP A 34 -7.26 19.37 -21.45
CA ASP A 34 -7.55 17.97 -21.26
C ASP A 34 -7.49 17.64 -19.78
N ARG A 35 -8.50 16.88 -19.36
CA ARG A 35 -8.66 16.36 -18.01
C ARG A 35 -7.52 15.40 -17.73
N ARG A 36 -6.41 15.93 -17.27
CA ARG A 36 -5.48 15.19 -16.41
C ARG A 36 -5.25 16.04 -15.17
N ARG A 37 -6.29 16.12 -14.33
CA ARG A 37 -6.04 15.80 -12.93
C ARG A 37 -5.34 14.45 -13.00
N THR A 38 -4.02 14.45 -12.84
CA THR A 38 -3.32 13.28 -12.37
C THR A 38 -4.02 12.96 -11.06
N LEU A 39 -5.07 12.14 -11.11
CA LEU A 39 -5.43 11.27 -10.01
C LEU A 39 -4.08 10.67 -9.66
N MET A 40 -3.52 11.06 -8.52
CA MET A 40 -2.32 10.42 -8.00
C MET A 40 -2.65 8.94 -8.05
N ALA A 41 -2.07 8.23 -9.01
CA ALA A 41 -2.41 6.85 -9.19
C ALA A 41 -2.00 6.20 -7.88
N ASP A 42 -2.97 5.64 -7.16
CA ASP A 42 -2.65 4.90 -5.97
C ASP A 42 -1.60 3.84 -6.32
N HIS A 43 -0.70 3.57 -5.37
CA HIS A 43 0.31 2.54 -5.57
C HIS A 43 -0.40 1.24 -6.00
N PRO A 44 0.13 0.44 -6.96
CA PRO A 44 -0.60 -0.69 -7.55
C PRO A 44 -1.18 -1.72 -6.55
N ASN A 45 -0.60 -1.80 -5.35
CA ASN A 45 -1.04 -2.68 -4.26
C ASN A 45 -1.59 -1.91 -3.05
N ALA A 46 -2.06 -0.68 -3.23
CA ALA A 46 -2.71 0.07 -2.16
C ALA A 46 -4.02 -0.60 -1.74
N ILE A 47 -4.31 -0.61 -0.45
CA ILE A 47 -5.61 -1.05 0.08
C ILE A 47 -6.67 -0.07 -0.45
N ALA A 48 -7.68 -0.59 -1.15
CA ALA A 48 -8.78 0.24 -1.63
C ALA A 48 -9.66 0.68 -0.44
N LEU A 49 -10.15 1.92 -0.48
CA LEU A 49 -11.16 2.37 0.46
C LEU A 49 -12.42 1.51 0.31
N ASP A 50 -12.83 0.85 1.39
CA ASP A 50 -14.10 0.14 1.43
C ASP A 50 -15.25 1.15 1.30
N LYS A 51 -16.28 0.79 0.53
CA LYS A 51 -17.53 1.55 0.44
C LYS A 51 -18.23 1.67 1.80
N GLY A 52 -17.95 0.76 2.73
CA GLY A 52 -18.43 0.78 4.12
C GLY A 52 -17.58 1.61 5.09
N ALA A 53 -16.45 2.19 4.65
CA ALA A 53 -15.63 3.03 5.51
C ALA A 53 -16.40 4.31 5.89
N GLN A 54 -16.54 4.57 7.19
CA GLN A 54 -17.25 5.74 7.71
C GLN A 54 -16.34 6.97 7.74
N LEU A 55 -15.82 7.37 6.58
CA LEU A 55 -15.04 8.60 6.42
C LEU A 55 -15.97 9.78 6.11
N THR A 56 -15.65 10.94 6.66
CA THR A 56 -16.39 12.20 6.41
C THR A 56 -15.55 13.14 5.54
N SER A 57 -16.12 14.30 5.15
CA SER A 57 -15.34 15.35 4.46
C SER A 57 -14.17 15.90 5.28
N GLU A 58 -14.23 15.74 6.61
CA GLU A 58 -13.18 16.19 7.54
C GLU A 58 -12.12 15.10 7.81
N SER A 59 -12.31 13.89 7.28
CA SER A 59 -11.34 12.81 7.46
C SER A 59 -10.12 13.03 6.56
N VAL A 60 -8.93 12.96 7.15
CA VAL A 60 -7.64 13.13 6.46
C VAL A 60 -6.76 11.89 6.60
N GLU A 61 -5.98 11.59 5.57
CA GLU A 61 -4.98 10.51 5.62
C GLU A 61 -3.75 10.99 6.39
N VAL A 62 -3.35 10.24 7.42
CA VAL A 62 -2.22 10.60 8.30
C VAL A 62 -0.94 9.87 7.92
N ALA A 63 -1.06 8.61 7.45
CA ALA A 63 0.09 7.78 7.17
C ALA A 63 -0.17 6.80 6.02
N ARG A 64 0.88 6.51 5.26
CA ARG A 64 0.91 5.41 4.30
C ARG A 64 2.09 4.51 4.61
N ILE A 65 1.81 3.21 4.79
CA ILE A 65 2.78 2.22 5.22
C ILE A 65 2.81 1.08 4.20
N TRP A 66 3.99 0.74 3.70
CA TRP A 66 4.20 -0.40 2.82
C TRP A 66 5.29 -1.31 3.37
N ILE A 67 5.08 -2.62 3.25
CA ILE A 67 6.11 -3.63 3.49
C ILE A 67 6.61 -4.18 2.15
N THR A 68 7.93 -4.29 1.99
CA THR A 68 8.54 -4.94 0.84
C THR A 68 9.25 -6.21 1.31
N ASN A 69 9.00 -7.33 0.62
CA ASN A 69 9.59 -8.61 0.98
C ASN A 69 11.13 -8.51 1.05
N GLY A 70 11.69 -8.72 2.25
CA GLY A 70 13.13 -8.65 2.51
C GLY A 70 13.75 -7.25 2.50
N ALA A 71 12.96 -6.17 2.38
CA ALA A 71 13.48 -4.79 2.29
C ALA A 71 12.89 -3.83 3.35
N GLY A 72 12.21 -4.36 4.36
CA GLY A 72 11.64 -3.57 5.46
C GLY A 72 10.41 -2.76 5.05
N SER A 73 10.09 -1.75 5.85
CA SER A 73 8.95 -0.86 5.67
C SER A 73 9.32 0.48 5.06
N ASN A 74 8.50 1.00 4.15
CA ASN A 74 8.50 2.39 3.74
C ASN A 74 7.28 3.09 4.36
N VAL A 75 7.52 4.18 5.08
CA VAL A 75 6.51 4.86 5.89
C VAL A 75 6.51 6.34 5.53
N LEU A 76 5.36 6.86 5.11
CA LEU A 76 5.10 8.28 4.95
C LEU A 76 4.18 8.73 6.08
N ILE A 77 4.53 9.79 6.79
CA ILE A 77 3.72 10.37 7.86
C ILE A 77 3.54 11.86 7.59
N ASP A 78 2.30 12.32 7.60
CA ASP A 78 2.02 13.76 7.66
C ASP A 78 1.97 14.20 9.12
N ALA A 79 3.14 14.58 9.64
CA ALA A 79 3.27 15.04 11.03
C ALA A 79 2.55 16.39 11.26
N GLY A 80 2.31 17.18 10.21
CA GLY A 80 1.61 18.47 10.31
C GLY A 80 0.13 18.33 10.62
N ILE A 81 -0.49 17.19 10.31
CA ILE A 81 -1.89 16.92 10.62
C ILE A 81 -2.09 16.57 12.10
N LEU A 82 -1.16 15.79 12.67
CA LEU A 82 -1.33 15.32 14.04
C LEU A 82 -0.67 16.20 15.10
N GLU A 83 0.14 17.19 14.71
CA GLU A 83 0.81 18.26 15.49
C GLU A 83 1.45 17.85 16.83
N ASP A 84 0.69 17.25 17.75
CA ASP A 84 1.11 16.61 18.98
C ASP A 84 1.46 15.11 18.77
N PRO A 85 2.71 14.69 19.00
CA PRO A 85 3.13 13.29 18.89
C PRO A 85 2.38 12.34 19.84
N THR A 86 1.80 12.85 20.93
CA THR A 86 0.96 12.07 21.84
C THR A 86 -0.29 11.56 21.12
N VAL A 87 -0.87 12.38 20.24
CA VAL A 87 -2.04 12.01 19.44
C VAL A 87 -1.70 10.90 18.46
N PHE A 88 -0.50 10.94 17.86
CA PHE A 88 -0.01 9.82 17.05
C PHE A 88 0.12 8.53 17.87
N GLY A 89 0.57 8.63 19.13
CA GLY A 89 0.58 7.50 20.06
C GLY A 89 -0.81 6.88 20.30
N TYR A 90 -1.85 7.70 20.46
CA TYR A 90 -3.23 7.22 20.58
C TYR A 90 -3.73 6.56 19.29
N LEU A 91 -3.43 7.16 18.14
CA LEU A 91 -3.77 6.58 16.83
C LEU A 91 -3.12 5.20 16.64
N LEU A 92 -1.86 5.04 17.03
CA LEU A 92 -1.17 3.74 16.97
C LEU A 92 -1.83 2.70 17.88
N ALA A 93 -2.23 3.08 19.10
CA ALA A 93 -2.93 2.18 20.00
C ALA A 93 -4.27 1.69 19.42
N ASP A 94 -5.06 2.60 18.84
CA ASP A 94 -6.32 2.24 18.18
C ASP A 94 -6.08 1.35 16.95
N THR A 95 -5.04 1.65 16.16
CA THR A 95 -4.63 0.84 15.01
C THR A 95 -4.26 -0.58 15.42
N ILE A 96 -3.50 -0.76 16.52
CA ILE A 96 -3.11 -2.07 17.05
C ILE A 96 -4.35 -2.89 17.45
N ARG A 97 -5.35 -2.27 18.11
CA ARG A 97 -6.60 -2.96 18.47
C ARG A 97 -7.40 -3.39 17.24
N HIS A 98 -7.46 -2.55 16.21
CA HIS A 98 -8.10 -2.92 14.94
C HIS A 98 -7.34 -4.04 14.23
N ALA A 99 -6.01 -4.02 14.28
CA ALA A 99 -5.18 -5.10 13.74
C ALA A 99 -5.46 -6.43 14.46
N ALA A 100 -5.54 -6.44 15.79
CA ALA A 100 -5.87 -7.66 16.55
C ALA A 100 -7.17 -8.30 16.07
N ARG A 101 -8.23 -7.50 15.90
CA ARG A 101 -9.52 -7.95 15.33
C ARG A 101 -9.38 -8.49 13.92
N ALA A 102 -8.63 -7.79 13.06
CA ALA A 102 -8.42 -8.21 11.68
C ALA A 102 -7.66 -9.55 11.61
N TYR A 103 -6.63 -9.74 12.44
CA TYR A 103 -5.86 -10.99 12.52
C TYR A 103 -6.70 -12.14 13.08
N ALA A 104 -7.48 -11.89 14.13
CA ALA A 104 -8.43 -12.87 14.67
C ALA A 104 -9.39 -13.37 13.58
N GLY A 105 -10.03 -12.46 12.85
CA GLY A 105 -10.96 -12.81 11.77
C GLY A 105 -10.30 -13.48 10.57
N THR A 106 -9.09 -13.06 10.20
CA THR A 106 -8.39 -13.58 9.01
C THR A 106 -7.78 -14.96 9.25
N TRP A 107 -7.23 -15.19 10.44
CA TRP A 107 -6.43 -16.39 10.75
C TRP A 107 -7.09 -17.34 11.75
N GLY A 108 -8.31 -17.02 12.21
CA GLY A 108 -9.00 -17.83 13.23
C GLY A 108 -8.31 -17.82 14.58
N LEU A 109 -7.60 -16.73 14.90
CA LEU A 109 -6.97 -16.53 16.20
C LEU A 109 -7.99 -15.98 17.20
N ASP A 110 -7.73 -16.19 18.48
CA ASP A 110 -8.36 -15.42 19.54
C ASP A 110 -7.86 -13.95 19.49
N GLU A 111 -8.76 -12.98 19.70
CA GLU A 111 -8.45 -11.54 19.57
C GLU A 111 -7.41 -11.09 20.60
N ASP A 112 -7.53 -11.54 21.85
CA ASP A 112 -6.59 -11.18 22.92
C ASP A 112 -5.21 -11.78 22.66
N THR A 113 -5.17 -13.02 22.14
CA THR A 113 -3.93 -13.67 21.72
C THR A 113 -3.26 -12.91 20.57
N ALA A 114 -4.03 -12.46 19.57
CA ALA A 114 -3.51 -11.65 18.48
C ALA A 114 -3.01 -10.28 18.98
N LEU A 115 -3.76 -9.63 19.88
CA LEU A 115 -3.38 -8.36 20.49
C LEU A 115 -2.06 -8.48 21.25
N GLN A 116 -1.92 -9.50 22.10
CA GLN A 116 -0.71 -9.75 22.87
C GLN A 116 0.50 -9.93 21.94
N ALA A 117 0.38 -10.77 20.90
CA ALA A 117 1.46 -11.00 19.95
C ALA A 117 1.88 -9.72 19.21
N ILE A 118 0.91 -8.86 18.83
CA ILE A 118 1.20 -7.58 18.18
C ILE A 118 1.94 -6.64 19.15
N VAL A 119 1.45 -6.50 20.38
CA VAL A 119 2.05 -5.62 21.39
C VAL A 119 3.46 -6.08 21.76
N ASP A 120 3.69 -7.39 21.88
CA ASP A 120 5.02 -7.96 22.14
C ASP A 120 6.00 -7.64 21.00
N GLY A 121 5.53 -7.78 19.75
CA GLY A 121 6.31 -7.40 18.56
C GLY A 121 6.67 -5.91 18.54
N VAL A 122 5.70 -5.03 18.78
CA VAL A 122 5.90 -3.57 18.85
C VAL A 122 6.90 -3.22 19.97
N GLY A 123 6.70 -3.77 21.17
CA GLY A 123 7.58 -3.50 22.30
C GLY A 123 9.01 -3.98 22.05
N THR A 124 9.18 -5.11 21.36
CA THR A 124 10.50 -5.65 21.00
C THR A 124 11.19 -4.77 19.97
N GLU A 125 10.51 -4.37 18.89
CA GLU A 125 11.08 -3.47 17.87
C GLU A 125 11.45 -2.09 18.46
N LEU A 126 10.59 -1.50 19.31
CA LEU A 126 10.87 -0.20 19.91
C LEU A 126 12.09 -0.21 20.85
N ARG A 127 12.38 -1.36 21.48
CA ARG A 127 13.55 -1.51 22.38
C ARG A 127 14.83 -1.87 21.64
N GLU A 128 14.74 -2.73 20.63
CA GLU A 128 15.90 -3.38 20.01
C GLU A 128 16.26 -2.80 18.63
N GLN A 129 15.34 -2.09 17.96
CA GLN A 129 15.50 -1.43 16.66
C GLN A 129 16.27 -2.27 15.63
N PHE A 130 15.58 -3.24 15.01
CA PHE A 130 16.21 -4.18 14.08
C PHE A 130 16.47 -3.57 12.70
N THR A 131 15.88 -2.40 12.41
CA THR A 131 15.97 -1.75 11.11
C THR A 131 16.33 -0.26 11.23
N THR A 132 17.13 0.23 10.28
CA THR A 132 17.38 1.67 10.15
C THR A 132 16.19 2.32 9.47
N ILE A 133 15.53 3.25 10.17
CA ILE A 133 14.49 4.09 9.57
C ILE A 133 15.15 4.96 8.50
N THR A 134 14.80 4.73 7.25
CA THR A 134 15.21 5.59 6.13
C THR A 134 14.06 6.54 5.83
N THR A 135 14.10 7.74 6.41
CA THR A 135 13.09 8.76 6.11
C THR A 135 13.44 9.43 4.78
N ILE A 136 12.54 9.34 3.80
CA ILE A 136 12.67 10.03 2.50
C ILE A 136 12.10 11.45 2.57
N GLN A 137 11.27 11.73 3.59
CA GLN A 137 10.67 13.05 3.82
C GLN A 137 11.59 13.92 4.68
N GLU A 138 12.24 14.92 4.08
CA GLU A 138 12.71 16.07 4.87
C GLU A 138 11.47 16.81 5.35
N GLY A 139 11.34 17.04 6.67
CA GLY A 139 10.19 17.74 7.24
C GLY A 139 10.02 19.09 6.56
N MET A 140 8.89 19.30 5.88
CA MET A 140 8.56 20.62 5.35
C MET A 140 8.13 21.50 6.52
N HIS A 141 8.97 22.49 6.85
CA HIS A 141 8.64 23.60 7.74
C HIS A 141 7.72 24.61 7.05
#